data_AF-A0A8T7JNS4-F1
#
_entry.id   AF-A0A8T7JNS4-F1
#
_cell.length_a   1.000
_cell.length_b   1.000
_cell.length_c   1.000
_cell.angle_alpha   90.00
_cell.angle_beta   90.00
_cell.angle_gamma   90.00
#
_symmetry.space_group_name_H-M   'P 1'
#
loop_
_entity.id
_entity.type
_entity.pdbx_description
1 polymer ?
#
loop_
_entity_poly.entity_id
_entity_poly.type
_entity_poly.pdbx_seq_one_letter_code
_entity_poly.pdbx_strand_id
1 'polypeptide(L)'
;ARAPFITALIHENNFYRRGEGLSSIYFTIDGGKRGTPLPAPWDLNAADPSRPRTEEDQAAIFAAYEEMVAYAAQNLSVVTSEDIVQLAKQP
;
A
#
# COMPACT_ATOMS: atom_id res chain seq x y z
N ALA A 1 0.17 3.55 28.36
CA ALA A 1 0.23 4.33 27.10
C ALA A 1 0.49 3.35 25.95
N ARG A 2 -0.15 3.51 24.79
CA ARG A 2 0.04 2.60 23.63
C ARG A 2 1.37 2.93 22.95
N ALA A 3 2.22 1.92 22.72
CA ALA A 3 3.46 2.12 21.97
C ALA A 3 3.14 2.59 20.54
N PRO A 4 3.90 3.54 19.98
CA PRO A 4 3.77 3.92 18.59
C PRO A 4 4.16 2.71 17.71
N PHE A 5 3.32 2.37 16.74
CA PHE A 5 3.63 1.39 15.72
C PHE A 5 3.28 1.96 14.35
N ILE A 6 4.02 1.52 13.33
CA ILE A 6 3.81 1.88 11.93
C ILE A 6 3.51 0.58 11.19
N THR A 7 2.43 0.57 10.41
CA THR A 7 2.09 -0.54 9.52
C THR A 7 2.28 -0.08 8.09
N ALA A 8 3.23 -0.68 7.37
CA ALA A 8 3.43 -0.43 5.95
C ALA A 8 2.87 -1.62 5.15
N LEU A 9 1.75 -1.41 4.46
CA LEU A 9 1.17 -2.40 3.56
C LEU A 9 1.78 -2.22 2.18
N ILE A 10 2.61 -3.17 1.76
CA ILE A 10 3.18 -3.18 0.42
C ILE A 10 2.52 -4.30 -0.37
N HIS A 11 1.75 -3.92 -1.38
CA HIS A 11 1.11 -4.87 -2.27
C HIS A 11 2.11 -5.29 -3.34
N GLU A 12 2.37 -6.59 -3.47
CA GLU A 12 3.35 -7.13 -4.42
C GLU A 12 3.11 -6.63 -5.87
N ASN A 13 1.83 -6.48 -6.27
CA ASN A 13 1.45 -5.94 -7.57
C ASN A 13 1.91 -4.50 -7.81
N ASN A 14 2.05 -3.70 -6.74
CA ASN A 14 2.56 -2.33 -6.83
C ASN A 14 4.08 -2.28 -7.05
N PHE A 15 4.83 -3.38 -7.00
CA PHE A 15 6.24 -3.41 -7.40
C PHE A 15 6.41 -3.47 -8.92
N TYR A 16 5.62 -4.31 -9.58
CA TYR A 16 5.85 -4.63 -10.99
C TYR A 16 5.10 -3.75 -11.98
N ARG A 17 3.98 -3.14 -11.59
CA ARG A 17 3.13 -2.37 -12.51
C ARG A 17 2.95 -0.91 -12.12
N ARG A 18 3.11 -0.03 -13.11
CA ARG A 18 2.75 1.40 -13.03
C ARG A 18 1.37 1.63 -13.65
N GLY A 19 0.62 2.55 -13.06
CA GLY A 19 -0.79 2.80 -13.41
C GLY A 19 -1.74 2.03 -12.50
N GLU A 20 -2.88 2.62 -12.21
CA GLU A 20 -3.92 2.00 -11.39
C GLU A 20 -4.81 1.12 -12.28
N GLY A 21 -4.73 -0.20 -12.15
CA GLY A 21 -5.71 -1.11 -12.79
C GLY A 21 -7.12 -0.93 -12.23
N LEU A 22 -7.21 -0.39 -11.02
CA LEU A 22 -8.43 0.10 -10.38
C LEU A 22 -8.26 1.59 -10.15
N SER A 23 -8.38 2.39 -11.21
CA SER A 23 -8.68 3.79 -11.01
C SER A 23 -9.98 3.84 -10.22
N SER A 24 -9.90 4.37 -9.00
CA SER A 24 -11.06 4.48 -8.12
C SER A 24 -11.97 5.60 -8.64
N ILE A 25 -12.49 5.47 -9.86
CA ILE A 25 -13.38 6.44 -10.50
C ILE A 25 -14.80 6.25 -9.94
N TYR A 26 -14.91 6.26 -8.61
CA TYR A 26 -16.21 6.28 -7.96
C TYR A 26 -16.65 7.69 -7.63
N PHE A 27 -15.85 8.72 -7.92
CA PHE A 27 -16.20 10.11 -7.66
C PHE A 27 -15.78 11.00 -8.82
N THR A 28 -16.61 11.99 -9.12
CA THR A 28 -16.17 13.16 -9.90
C THR A 28 -15.04 13.86 -9.14
N ILE A 29 -13.95 14.25 -9.83
CA ILE A 29 -12.89 15.09 -9.25
C ILE A 29 -12.89 16.40 -10.01
N ASP A 30 -13.23 17.50 -9.33
CA ASP A 30 -13.12 18.86 -9.84
C ASP A 30 -12.29 19.70 -8.85
N GLY A 31 -11.30 20.44 -9.37
CA GLY A 31 -10.39 21.25 -8.54
C GLY A 31 -9.66 20.47 -7.43
N GLY A 32 -9.43 19.17 -7.58
CA GLY A 32 -8.78 18.32 -6.57
C GLY A 32 -9.68 17.89 -5.40
N LYS A 33 -11.00 18.14 -5.46
CA LYS A 33 -11.97 17.70 -4.44
C LYS A 33 -12.85 16.57 -4.96
N ARG A 34 -13.13 15.58 -4.10
CA ARG A 34 -14.06 14.47 -4.40
C ARG A 34 -15.51 15.00 -4.39
N GLY A 35 -16.19 14.89 -5.53
CA GLY A 35 -17.58 15.27 -5.75
C GLY A 35 -18.57 14.11 -5.58
N THR A 36 -19.66 14.09 -6.34
CA THR A 36 -20.72 13.07 -6.27
C THR A 36 -20.23 11.73 -6.82
N PRO A 37 -20.65 10.59 -6.21
CA PRO A 37 -20.32 9.29 -6.75
C PRO A 37 -20.88 9.07 -8.15
N LEU A 38 -20.08 8.48 -9.04
CA LEU A 38 -20.55 8.10 -10.37
C LEU A 38 -21.45 6.84 -10.27
N PRO A 39 -22.55 6.73 -11.05
CA PRO A 39 -23.30 5.49 -11.16
C PRO A 39 -22.39 4.42 -11.77
N ALA A 40 -22.45 3.19 -11.23
CA ALA A 40 -21.48 2.15 -11.54
C ALA A 40 -21.43 1.84 -13.05
N PRO A 41 -20.28 2.03 -13.73
CA PRO A 41 -19.99 1.39 -14.98
C PRO A 41 -19.00 0.27 -14.67
N TRP A 42 -19.48 -0.93 -14.33
CA TRP A 42 -18.60 -2.09 -14.34
C TRP A 42 -18.40 -2.49 -15.80
N ASP A 43 -17.68 -1.67 -16.57
CA ASP A 43 -17.18 -2.13 -17.85
C ASP A 43 -16.10 -3.16 -17.57
N LEU A 44 -16.52 -4.42 -17.44
CA LEU A 44 -15.64 -5.57 -17.24
C LEU A 44 -14.69 -5.78 -18.44
N ASN A 45 -14.90 -5.05 -19.54
CA ASN A 45 -14.04 -5.05 -20.71
C ASN A 45 -13.17 -3.78 -20.82
N ALA A 46 -13.17 -2.91 -19.81
CA ALA A 46 -12.30 -1.75 -19.80
C ALA A 46 -10.84 -2.20 -19.94
N ALA A 47 -10.10 -1.55 -20.85
CA ALA A 47 -8.69 -1.86 -21.05
C ALA A 47 -7.91 -1.55 -19.77
N ASP A 48 -7.12 -2.52 -19.29
CA ASP A 48 -6.23 -2.33 -18.14
C ASP A 48 -5.16 -1.28 -18.51
N PRO A 49 -5.17 -0.08 -17.90
CA PRO A 49 -4.19 0.95 -18.21
C PRO A 49 -2.84 0.68 -17.54
N SER A 50 -2.74 -0.34 -16.68
CA SER A 50 -1.50 -0.70 -16.00
C SER A 50 -0.53 -1.36 -16.97
N ARG A 51 0.74 -1.07 -16.79
CA ARG A 51 1.83 -1.64 -17.59
C ARG A 51 3.00 -2.01 -16.70
N PRO A 52 3.84 -2.97 -17.11
CA PRO A 52 5.09 -3.25 -16.41
C PRO A 52 5.90 -1.97 -16.21
N ARG A 53 6.52 -1.84 -15.04
CA ARG A 53 7.59 -0.87 -14.80
C ARG A 53 8.83 -1.30 -15.58
N THR A 54 9.68 -0.33 -15.90
CA THR A 54 11.02 -0.63 -16.43
C THR A 54 11.83 -1.39 -15.38
N GLU A 55 12.83 -2.16 -15.81
CA GLU A 55 13.71 -2.89 -14.89
C GLU A 55 14.42 -1.97 -13.89
N GLU A 56 14.83 -0.78 -14.33
CA GLU A 56 15.44 0.25 -13.49
C GLU A 56 14.52 0.68 -12.33
N ASP A 57 13.29 1.11 -12.65
CA ASP A 57 12.26 1.42 -11.67
C ASP A 57 12.00 0.26 -10.68
N GLN A 58 11.94 -0.98 -11.16
CA GLN A 58 11.72 -2.15 -10.29
C GLN A 58 12.88 -2.34 -9.32
N ALA A 59 14.12 -2.25 -9.81
CA ALA A 59 15.32 -2.36 -9.00
C ALA A 59 15.41 -1.25 -7.94
N ALA A 60 15.05 -0.01 -8.30
CA ALA A 60 15.02 1.11 -7.37
C ALA A 60 14.00 0.91 -6.23
N ILE A 61 12.80 0.42 -6.55
CA ILE A 61 11.79 0.10 -5.53
C ILE A 61 12.28 -1.03 -4.63
N PHE A 62 12.92 -2.06 -5.20
CA PHE A 62 13.44 -3.18 -4.42
C PHE A 62 14.55 -2.73 -3.47
N ALA A 63 15.47 -1.89 -3.92
CA ALA A 63 16.54 -1.34 -3.08
C ALA A 63 15.97 -0.53 -1.90
N ALA A 64 14.97 0.32 -2.15
CA ALA A 64 14.30 1.08 -1.09
C ALA A 64 13.56 0.17 -0.09
N TYR A 65 12.95 -0.92 -0.57
CA TYR A 65 12.33 -1.91 0.29
C TYR A 65 13.35 -2.63 1.17
N GLU A 66 14.48 -3.06 0.60
CA GLU A 66 15.56 -3.70 1.35
C GLU A 66 16.13 -2.77 2.42
N GLU A 67 16.34 -1.49 2.10
CA GLU A 67 16.78 -0.46 3.05
C GLU A 67 15.78 -0.31 4.21
N MET A 68 14.48 -0.22 3.91
CA MET A 68 13.43 -0.14 4.92
C MET A 68 13.43 -1.38 5.83
N VAL A 69 13.54 -2.59 5.26
CA VAL A 69 13.56 -3.84 6.02
C VAL A 69 14.81 -3.91 6.91
N ALA A 70 15.98 -3.52 6.39
CA ALA A 70 17.22 -3.49 7.16
C ALA A 70 17.14 -2.49 8.32
N TYR A 71 16.59 -1.30 8.09
CA TYR A 71 16.35 -0.31 9.13
C TYR A 71 15.37 -0.85 10.18
N ALA A 72 14.25 -1.42 9.74
CA ALA A 72 13.24 -1.97 10.63
C ALA A 72 13.80 -3.10 11.51
N ALA A 73 14.58 -4.02 10.93
CA ALA A 73 15.19 -5.12 11.67
C ALA A 73 16.15 -4.63 12.78
N GLN A 74 16.80 -3.48 12.59
CA GLN A 74 17.73 -2.91 13.56
C GLN A 74 17.07 -1.99 14.59
N ASN A 75 15.98 -1.32 14.22
CA ASN A 75 15.43 -0.19 14.99
C ASN A 75 14.01 -0.43 15.51
N LEU A 76 13.29 -1.41 14.97
CA LEU A 76 11.89 -1.69 15.34
C LEU A 76 11.80 -3.05 16.02
N SER A 77 11.08 -3.09 17.14
CA SER A 77 10.66 -4.36 17.73
C SER A 77 9.43 -4.87 17.00
N VAL A 78 9.54 -6.05 16.39
CA VAL A 78 8.38 -6.75 15.84
C VAL A 78 7.50 -7.20 16.99
N VAL A 79 6.25 -6.70 17.02
CA VAL A 79 5.24 -7.14 17.98
C VAL A 79 4.26 -8.03 17.21
N THR A 80 4.25 -9.32 17.55
CA THR A 80 3.31 -10.28 16.98
C THR A 80 1.93 -10.12 17.60
N SER A 81 0.91 -10.71 16.97
CA SER A 81 -0.43 -10.79 17.58
C SER A 81 -0.43 -11.50 18.93
N GLU A 82 0.48 -12.47 19.14
CA GLU A 82 0.67 -13.14 20.43
C GLU A 82 1.21 -12.17 21.48
N ASP A 83 2.22 -11.37 21.13
CA ASP A 83 2.78 -10.35 22.02
C ASP A 83 1.72 -9.31 22.44
N ILE A 84 0.83 -8.91 21.51
CA ILE A 84 -0.29 -8.00 21.80
C ILE A 84 -1.24 -8.62 22.82
N VAL A 85 -1.59 -9.90 22.65
CA VAL A 85 -2.47 -10.62 23.60
C VAL A 85 -1.82 -10.75 24.97
N GLN A 86 -0.50 -10.97 25.03
CA GLN A 86 0.22 -10.99 26.30
C GLN A 86 0.29 -9.62 26.98
N LEU A 87 0.59 -8.56 26.22
CA LEU A 87 0.59 -7.18 26.71
C LEU A 87 -0.77 -6.76 27.26
N ALA A 88 -1.86 -7.16 26.60
CA ALA A 88 -3.22 -6.87 27.04
C ALA A 88 -3.64 -7.60 28.34
N LYS A 89 -2.89 -8.61 28.77
CA LYS A 89 -3.13 -9.36 30.01
C LYS A 89 -2.36 -8.84 31.22
N GLN A 90 -1.45 -7.88 31.02
CA GLN A 90 -0.72 -7.25 32.12
C GLN A 90 -1.59 -6.15 32.76
N PRO A 91 -1.69 -6.10 34.10
CA PRO A 91 -2.56 -5.16 34.82
C PRO A 91 -2.14 -3.69 34.69
#